data_AF-R7UCM8-F1
#
_entry.id   AF-R7UCM8-F1
#
_cell.length_a   1.000
_cell.length_b   1.000
_cell.length_c   1.000
_cell.angle_alpha   90.00
_cell.angle_beta   90.00
_cell.angle_gamma   90.00
#
_symmetry.space_group_name_H-M   'P 1'
#
loop_
_entity.id
_entity.type
_entity.pdbx_description
1 polymer ?
#
loop_
_entity_poly.entity_id
_entity_poly.type
_entity_poly.pdbx_seq_one_letter_code
_entity_poly.pdbx_strand_id
1 'polypeptide(L)'
;DGEWGVRHPNGSWSGLAGLMQRREADMVATAFTETFRRSQVMDFTSLCVFSDYKAFSYKKPSSRRANLAAFILPFDRIVWLCGVIVVCFVSCLFCWNGNGDPIFKSKLESCWFTIGAALQQGRSAWAI
;
A
#
# COMPACT_ATOMS: atom_id res chain seq x y z
N ASP A 1 -10.62 -37.84 -19.87
CA ASP A 1 -11.10 -37.07 -18.69
C ASP A 1 -10.48 -35.67 -18.61
N GLY A 2 -9.41 -35.36 -19.36
CA GLY A 2 -8.85 -34.01 -19.41
C GLY A 2 -8.07 -33.61 -18.14
N GLU A 3 -7.82 -34.58 -17.27
CA GLU A 3 -7.20 -34.40 -15.97
C GLU A 3 -5.73 -34.86 -15.99
N TRP A 4 -4.90 -34.26 -15.15
CA TRP A 4 -3.49 -34.65 -15.01
C TRP A 4 -3.30 -36.06 -14.42
N GLY A 5 -4.25 -36.47 -13.57
CA GLY A 5 -4.27 -37.79 -12.95
C GLY A 5 -4.03 -37.77 -11.46
N VAL A 6 -4.95 -38.43 -10.75
CA VAL A 6 -5.00 -38.56 -9.30
C VAL A 6 -4.87 -40.04 -8.94
N ARG A 7 -4.08 -40.33 -7.89
CA ARG A 7 -3.94 -41.68 -7.36
C ARG A 7 -5.14 -42.03 -6.50
N HIS A 8 -5.85 -43.09 -6.88
CA HIS A 8 -6.93 -43.65 -6.08
C HIS A 8 -6.39 -44.59 -4.98
N PRO A 9 -7.17 -44.86 -3.92
CA PRO A 9 -6.75 -45.75 -2.83
C PRO A 9 -6.45 -47.20 -3.28
N ASN A 10 -7.12 -47.64 -4.34
CA ASN A 10 -6.90 -48.95 -4.99
C ASN A 10 -5.57 -49.04 -5.78
N GLY A 11 -4.78 -47.95 -5.84
CA GLY A 11 -3.53 -47.90 -6.61
C GLY A 11 -3.68 -47.60 -8.10
N SER A 12 -4.90 -47.43 -8.61
CA SER A 12 -5.12 -46.98 -9.98
C SER A 12 -4.98 -45.46 -10.09
N TRP A 13 -4.54 -45.00 -11.26
CA TRP A 13 -4.48 -43.58 -11.59
C TRP A 13 -5.59 -43.20 -12.57
N SER A 14 -6.17 -42.03 -12.37
CA SER A 14 -7.00 -41.34 -13.38
C SER A 14 -6.13 -40.49 -14.31
N GLY A 15 -6.74 -39.82 -15.29
CA GLY A 15 -6.07 -38.82 -16.11
C GLY A 15 -4.98 -39.37 -17.02
N LEU A 16 -4.08 -38.46 -17.41
CA LEU A 16 -2.88 -38.76 -18.19
C LEU A 16 -1.99 -39.82 -17.52
N ALA A 17 -1.84 -39.75 -16.18
CA ALA A 17 -1.10 -40.78 -15.43
C ALA A 17 -1.73 -42.17 -15.55
N GLY A 18 -3.06 -42.25 -15.57
CA GLY A 18 -3.80 -43.50 -15.75
C GLY A 18 -3.64 -44.12 -17.13
N LEU A 19 -3.61 -43.29 -18.18
CA LEU A 19 -3.38 -43.74 -19.56
C LEU A 19 -2.00 -44.39 -19.70
N MET A 20 -0.96 -43.78 -19.11
CA MET A 20 0.38 -44.36 -19.07
C MET A 20 0.41 -45.66 -18.26
N GLN A 21 -0.26 -45.70 -17.10
CA GLN A 21 -0.32 -46.92 -16.27
C GLN A 21 -0.98 -48.10 -17.01
N ARG A 22 -2.05 -47.84 -17.77
CA ARG A 22 -2.78 -48.87 -18.54
C ARG A 22 -2.16 -49.16 -19.91
N ARG A 23 -1.05 -48.49 -20.28
CA ARG A 23 -0.41 -48.57 -21.60
C ARG A 23 -1.36 -48.21 -22.75
N GLU A 24 -2.29 -47.31 -22.50
CA GLU A 24 -3.18 -46.73 -23.53
C GLU A 24 -2.53 -45.52 -24.23
N ALA A 25 -1.46 -44.97 -23.64
CA ALA A 25 -0.63 -43.93 -24.22
C ALA A 25 0.85 -44.31 -24.07
N ASP A 26 1.65 -44.02 -25.11
CA ASP A 26 3.08 -44.32 -25.14
C ASP A 26 3.95 -43.14 -24.64
N MET A 27 3.44 -41.91 -24.78
CA MET A 27 4.15 -40.69 -24.39
C MET A 27 3.17 -39.57 -24.02
N VAL A 28 3.57 -38.74 -23.05
CA VAL A 28 2.83 -37.56 -22.62
C VAL A 28 3.72 -36.32 -22.80
N ALA A 29 3.38 -35.46 -23.76
CA ALA A 29 4.11 -34.23 -24.08
C ALA A 29 3.33 -32.98 -23.66
N THR A 30 3.29 -32.72 -22.35
CA THR A 30 2.61 -31.54 -21.77
C THR A 30 3.36 -31.05 -20.54
N ALA A 31 2.98 -29.90 -19.98
CA ALA A 31 3.52 -29.36 -18.75
C ALA A 31 3.12 -30.23 -17.55
N PHE A 32 3.83 -31.34 -17.36
CA PHE A 32 3.54 -32.33 -16.33
C PHE A 32 4.52 -32.21 -15.17
N THR A 33 4.00 -32.07 -13.96
CA THR A 33 4.84 -32.00 -12.76
C THR A 33 5.35 -33.38 -12.39
N GLU A 34 6.67 -33.55 -12.40
CA GLU A 34 7.35 -34.72 -11.85
C GLU A 34 7.14 -34.75 -10.33
N THR A 35 6.63 -35.87 -9.83
CA THR A 35 6.49 -36.12 -8.38
C THR A 35 6.85 -37.57 -8.10
N PHE A 36 7.38 -37.85 -6.91
CA PHE A 36 7.81 -39.21 -6.53
C PHE A 36 6.70 -40.26 -6.66
N ARG A 37 5.43 -39.90 -6.43
CA ARG A 37 4.33 -40.86 -6.58
C ARG A 37 4.06 -41.22 -8.04
N ARG A 38 4.26 -40.27 -8.96
CA ARG A 38 4.04 -40.46 -10.40
C ARG A 38 5.21 -41.22 -11.04
N SER A 39 6.43 -41.04 -10.55
CA SER A 39 7.60 -41.80 -11.03
C SER A 39 7.52 -43.32 -10.75
N GLN A 40 6.54 -43.77 -9.94
CA GLN A 40 6.29 -45.21 -9.71
C GLN A 40 5.52 -45.88 -10.85
N VAL A 41 4.85 -45.12 -11.72
CA VAL A 41 3.99 -45.66 -12.80
C VAL A 41 4.41 -45.20 -14.20
N MET A 42 5.31 -44.23 -14.30
CA MET A 42 5.82 -43.69 -15.55
C MET A 42 7.23 -43.14 -15.34
N ASP A 43 8.05 -43.20 -16.38
CA ASP A 43 9.40 -42.62 -16.36
C ASP A 43 9.38 -41.19 -16.93
N PHE A 44 10.19 -40.32 -16.33
CA PHE A 44 10.35 -38.93 -16.75
C PHE A 44 11.69 -38.74 -17.45
N THR A 45 11.69 -37.94 -18.52
CA THR A 45 12.95 -37.43 -19.10
C THR A 45 13.56 -36.41 -18.15
N SER A 46 14.89 -36.26 -18.17
CA SER A 46 15.58 -35.23 -17.39
C SER A 46 15.02 -33.85 -17.76
N LEU A 47 14.37 -33.20 -16.79
CA LEU A 47 13.66 -31.94 -16.98
C LEU A 47 14.57 -30.86 -17.56
N CYS A 48 14.17 -30.29 -18.70
CA CYS A 48 14.84 -29.14 -19.32
C CYS A 48 14.36 -27.79 -18.73
N VAL A 49 13.31 -27.79 -17.89
CA VAL A 49 12.73 -26.57 -17.31
C VAL A 49 12.47 -26.76 -15.82
N PHE A 50 13.32 -26.17 -14.98
CA PHE A 50 13.06 -26.00 -13.55
C PHE A 50 12.32 -24.68 -13.36
N SER A 51 11.01 -24.74 -13.11
CA SER A 51 10.24 -23.56 -12.71
C SER A 51 9.62 -23.83 -11.34
N ASP A 52 10.03 -23.05 -10.35
CA ASP A 52 9.40 -23.03 -9.04
C ASP A 52 7.95 -22.55 -9.21
N TYR A 53 7.00 -23.49 -9.20
CA TYR A 53 5.60 -23.30 -9.57
C TYR A 53 4.74 -22.64 -8.48
N LYS A 54 5.33 -22.24 -7.35
CA LYS A 54 4.60 -21.65 -6.23
C LYS A 54 4.66 -20.13 -6.30
N ALA A 55 3.75 -19.56 -7.10
CA ALA A 55 3.50 -18.12 -7.11
C ALA A 55 2.19 -17.80 -6.39
N PHE A 56 2.20 -16.76 -5.55
CA PHE A 56 0.98 -16.19 -4.98
C PHE A 56 0.46 -15.09 -5.89
N SER A 57 -0.68 -15.31 -6.53
CA SER A 57 -1.35 -14.28 -7.30
C SER A 57 -2.37 -13.55 -6.41
N TYR A 58 -2.30 -12.23 -6.40
CA TYR A 58 -3.31 -11.39 -5.74
C TYR A 58 -3.70 -10.23 -6.65
N LYS A 59 -4.94 -9.77 -6.48
CA LYS A 59 -5.44 -8.61 -7.21
C LYS A 59 -4.64 -7.39 -6.78
N LYS A 60 -3.98 -6.72 -7.72
CA LYS A 60 -3.34 -5.41 -7.47
C LYS A 60 -4.39 -4.47 -6.87
N PRO A 61 -4.16 -3.88 -5.68
CA PRO A 61 -5.10 -2.93 -5.12
C PRO A 61 -5.21 -1.75 -6.10
N SER A 62 -6.44 -1.32 -6.39
CA SER A 62 -6.70 -0.15 -7.23
C SER A 62 -5.88 1.02 -6.69
N SER A 63 -5.13 1.71 -7.56
CA SER A 63 -4.38 2.90 -7.19
C SER A 63 -5.32 3.89 -6.52
N ARG A 64 -5.22 4.00 -5.19
CA ARG A 64 -5.95 5.02 -4.44
C ARG A 64 -5.41 6.35 -4.96
N ARG A 65 -6.26 7.15 -5.60
CA ARG A 65 -5.92 8.52 -6.02
C ARG A 65 -5.26 9.21 -4.83
N ALA A 66 -4.21 9.98 -5.09
CA ALA A 66 -3.51 10.73 -4.04
C ALA A 66 -4.56 11.50 -3.22
N ASN A 67 -4.75 11.09 -1.97
CA ASN A 67 -5.71 11.73 -1.10
C ASN A 67 -5.11 13.08 -0.69
N LEU A 68 -5.61 14.18 -1.25
CA LEU A 68 -5.20 15.53 -0.83
C LEU A 68 -5.49 15.79 0.66
N ALA A 69 -6.45 15.05 1.24
CA ALA A 69 -6.72 15.05 2.67
C ALA A 69 -5.60 14.41 3.50
N ALA A 70 -4.62 13.72 2.89
CA ALA A 70 -3.51 13.09 3.63
C ALA A 70 -2.70 14.08 4.47
N PHE A 71 -2.68 15.36 4.10
CA PHE A 71 -2.02 16.41 4.89
C PHE A 71 -2.76 16.78 6.19
N ILE A 72 -4.08 16.55 6.26
CA ILE A 72 -4.92 16.86 7.44
C ILE A 72 -5.08 15.63 8.35
N LEU A 73 -4.86 14.42 7.81
CA LEU A 73 -4.93 13.14 8.54
C LEU A 73 -4.03 12.99 9.78
N PRO A 74 -2.82 13.56 9.88
CA PRO A 74 -1.95 13.26 11.02
C PRO A 74 -2.46 13.81 12.36
N PHE A 75 -3.38 14.77 12.34
CA PHE A 75 -3.94 15.38 13.55
C PHE A 75 -5.46 15.26 13.59
N ASP A 76 -5.99 15.04 14.79
CA ASP A 76 -7.42 15.05 15.03
C ASP A 76 -8.03 16.44 14.74
N ARG A 77 -9.31 16.47 14.36
CA ARG A 77 -10.06 17.71 14.10
C ARG A 77 -10.04 18.63 15.32
N ILE A 78 -10.04 18.07 16.52
CA ILE A 78 -9.95 18.84 17.77
C ILE A 78 -8.63 19.61 17.85
N VAL A 79 -7.51 18.99 17.47
CA VAL A 79 -6.19 19.64 17.52
C VAL A 79 -6.13 20.82 16.53
N TRP A 80 -6.68 20.66 15.33
CA TRP A 80 -6.78 21.75 14.36
C TRP A 80 -7.62 22.91 14.88
N LEU A 81 -8.78 22.62 15.50
CA LEU A 81 -9.63 23.64 16.11
C LEU A 81 -8.93 24.36 17.26
N CYS A 82 -8.26 23.62 18.14
CA CYS A 82 -7.45 24.19 19.22
C CYS A 82 -6.35 25.12 18.69
N GLY A 83 -5.66 24.73 17.61
CA GLY A 83 -4.65 25.56 16.97
C GLY A 83 -5.21 26.90 16.48
N VAL A 84 -6.36 26.89 15.79
CA VAL A 84 -7.03 28.11 15.34
C VAL A 84 -7.46 28.98 16.53
N ILE A 85 -8.03 28.38 17.57
CA ILE A 85 -8.47 29.10 18.77
C ILE A 85 -7.29 29.81 19.45
N VAL A 86 -6.15 29.12 19.61
CA VAL A 86 -4.95 29.70 20.23
C VAL A 86 -4.44 30.90 19.42
N VAL A 87 -4.35 30.78 18.09
CA VAL A 87 -3.89 31.88 17.22
C VAL A 87 -4.85 33.07 17.29
N CYS A 88 -6.16 32.84 17.27
CA CYS A 88 -7.17 33.89 17.42
C CYS A 88 -7.09 34.56 18.79
N PHE A 89 -6.98 33.77 19.87
CA PHE A 89 -6.90 34.28 21.24
C PHE A 89 -5.68 35.18 21.44
N VAL A 90 -4.50 34.74 20.98
CA VAL A 90 -3.27 35.54 21.05
C VAL A 90 -3.41 36.82 20.22
N SER A 91 -3.96 36.73 19.01
CA SER A 91 -4.20 37.90 18.15
C SER A 91 -5.13 38.93 18.82
N CYS A 92 -6.19 38.46 19.49
CA CYS A 92 -7.10 39.31 20.26
C CYS A 92 -6.41 39.98 21.45
N LEU A 93 -5.55 39.26 22.18
CA LEU A 93 -4.79 39.83 23.30
C LEU A 93 -3.83 40.92 22.82
N PHE A 94 -3.12 40.72 21.70
CA PHE A 94 -2.27 41.76 21.10
C PHE A 94 -3.09 42.97 20.63
N CYS A 95 -4.25 42.75 20.00
CA CYS A 95 -5.14 43.85 19.58
C CYS A 95 -5.73 44.65 20.74
N TRP A 96 -5.88 44.01 21.90
CA TRP A 96 -6.39 44.63 23.12
C TRP A 96 -5.30 45.45 23.82
N ASN A 97 -4.13 44.86 24.03
CA ASN A 97 -3.03 45.49 24.76
C ASN A 97 -2.28 46.53 23.91
N GLY A 98 -2.26 46.38 22.58
CA GLY A 98 -1.48 47.23 21.69
C GLY A 98 -2.07 48.60 21.37
N ASN A 99 -3.01 49.09 22.19
CA ASN A 99 -3.60 50.42 22.03
C ASN A 99 -2.62 51.49 22.57
N GLY A 100 -1.50 51.68 21.86
CA GLY A 100 -0.41 52.59 22.26
C GLY A 100 0.99 52.16 21.82
N ASP A 101 1.15 50.98 21.23
CA ASP A 101 2.47 50.43 20.90
C ASP A 101 3.04 51.05 19.61
N PRO A 102 4.30 51.55 19.59
CA PRO A 102 4.91 52.10 18.38
C PRO A 102 5.26 51.03 17.33
N ILE A 103 5.21 49.75 17.72
CA ILE A 103 5.60 48.60 16.89
C ILE A 103 4.52 48.25 15.86
N PHE A 104 3.24 48.41 16.21
CA PHE A 104 2.13 48.04 15.33
C PHE A 104 1.30 49.27 14.95
N LYS A 105 1.35 49.64 13.66
CA LYS A 105 0.61 50.81 13.14
C LYS A 105 -0.90 50.58 13.04
N SER A 106 -1.34 49.33 12.94
CA SER A 106 -2.76 48.96 12.86
C SER A 106 -3.02 47.60 13.51
N LYS A 107 -4.26 47.37 13.95
CA LYS A 107 -4.68 46.08 14.52
C LYS A 107 -4.53 44.92 13.53
N LEU A 108 -4.63 45.20 12.23
CA LEU A 108 -4.44 44.22 11.16
C LEU A 108 -2.99 43.72 11.11
N GLU A 109 -2.01 44.60 11.34
CA GLU A 109 -0.59 44.22 11.40
C GLU A 109 -0.30 43.32 12.60
N SER A 110 -0.94 43.55 13.75
CA SER A 110 -0.81 42.68 14.93
C SER A 110 -1.38 41.28 14.68
N CYS A 111 -2.53 41.18 14.00
CA CYS A 111 -3.11 39.90 13.59
C CYS A 111 -2.20 39.17 12.58
N TRP A 112 -1.71 39.91 11.57
CA TRP A 112 -0.83 39.35 10.56
C TRP A 112 0.50 38.87 11.15
N PHE A 113 1.05 39.61 12.11
CA PHE A 113 2.25 39.22 12.85
C PHE A 113 2.05 37.92 13.64
N THR A 114 0.92 37.78 14.34
CA THR A 114 0.62 36.57 15.12
C THR A 114 0.51 35.33 14.22
N ILE A 115 -0.14 35.48 13.06
CA ILE A 115 -0.23 34.41 12.05
C ILE A 115 1.14 34.10 11.46
N GLY A 116 1.93 35.12 11.11
CA GLY A 116 3.28 34.95 10.58
C GLY A 116 4.22 34.25 11.56
N ALA A 117 4.16 34.62 12.84
CA ALA A 117 4.92 33.98 13.92
C ALA A 117 4.52 32.50 14.10
N ALA A 118 3.22 32.18 14.05
CA ALA A 118 2.73 30.81 14.14
C ALA A 118 3.18 29.93 12.97
N LEU A 119 3.25 30.51 11.76
CA LEU A 119 3.69 29.83 10.55
C LEU A 119 5.22 29.83 10.37
N GLN A 120 5.97 30.36 11.32
CA GLN A 120 7.42 30.60 11.22
C GLN A 120 7.80 31.38 9.96
N GLN A 121 6.86 32.16 9.42
CA GLN A 121 7.08 33.06 8.31
C GLN A 121 7.67 34.34 8.89
N GLY A 122 8.98 34.33 9.09
CA GLY A 122 9.72 35.50 9.55
C GLY A 122 9.50 36.68 8.60
N ARG A 123 8.68 37.65 9.00
CA ARG A 123 8.75 39.00 8.45
C ARG A 123 9.71 39.78 9.33
N SER A 124 10.97 39.84 8.90
CA SER A 124 11.91 40.79 9.47
C SER A 124 11.35 42.20 9.28
N ALA A 125 10.99 42.84 10.38
CA ALA A 125 10.69 44.27 10.43
C ALA A 125 11.95 45.15 10.21
N TRP A 126 13.01 44.63 9.56
CA TRP A 126 14.29 45.29 9.35
C TRP A 126 14.84 45.07 7.93
N ALA A 127 13.97 45.07 6.92
CA ALA A 127 14.39 45.37 5.55
C ALA A 127 14.26 46.89 5.32
N ILE A 128 15.06 47.66 6.05
CA ILE A 128 15.54 49.00 5.69
C ILE A 128 17.04 49.00 5.96
#